data_AF-C5HIS3-F1
#
_entry.id   AF-C5HIS3-F1
#
_cell.length_a   1.000
_cell.length_b   1.000
_cell.length_c   1.000
_cell.angle_alpha   90.00
_cell.angle_beta   90.00
_cell.angle_gamma   90.00
#
_symmetry.space_group_name_H-M   'P 1'
#
loop_
_entity.id
_entity.type
_entity.pdbx_description
1 polymer ?
#
loop_
_entity_poly.entity_id
_entity_poly.type
_entity_poly.pdbx_seq_one_letter_code
_entity_poly.pdbx_strand_id
1 'polypeptide(L)'
;MMFCMIAMLTISLLFPLLKHPLSMGIMLIMQTVVISILVGMMIKSFWFSYILFIIFLGGALVLFIYMTSTASNEKFNTSMKIMLFIISMVITGTAMQLLTDSMMNNSIKYMKKTPLIADDQILTLTKLFNFQSALLTIMIVLYLLITMIAISHIVNIQDGPMRSKN
;
A
#
# COMPACT_ATOMS: atom_id res chain seq x y z
N MET A 1 16.00 -2.09 1.67
CA MET A 1 15.40 -2.38 0.35
C MET A 1 15.12 -3.87 0.19
N MET A 2 16.13 -4.75 0.23
CA MET A 2 15.90 -6.19 0.00
C MET A 2 15.01 -6.83 1.08
N PHE A 3 15.20 -6.48 2.36
CA PHE A 3 14.28 -6.89 3.43
C PHE A 3 12.83 -6.47 3.15
N CYS A 4 12.60 -5.23 2.73
CA CYS A 4 11.26 -4.74 2.40
C CYS A 4 10.67 -5.45 1.18
N MET A 5 11.48 -5.82 0.18
CA MET A 5 11.03 -6.63 -0.97
C MET A 5 10.60 -8.04 -0.55
N ILE A 6 11.32 -8.65 0.40
CA ILE A 6 10.95 -9.95 0.93
C ILE A 6 9.67 -9.83 1.76
N ALA A 7 9.55 -8.80 2.61
CA ALA A 7 8.32 -8.50 3.34
C ALA A 7 7.12 -8.29 2.40
N MET A 8 7.31 -7.69 1.23
CA MET A 8 6.26 -7.61 0.21
C MET A 8 5.79 -8.97 -0.27
N LEU A 9 6.75 -9.79 -0.67
CA LEU A 9 6.46 -11.12 -1.20
C LEU A 9 5.73 -11.95 -0.15
N THR A 10 6.13 -11.90 1.11
CA THR A 10 5.45 -12.65 2.18
C THR A 10 4.01 -12.20 2.37
N ILE A 11 3.77 -10.89 2.47
CA ILE A 11 2.43 -10.34 2.67
C ILE A 11 1.52 -10.70 1.49
N SER A 12 2.04 -10.60 0.25
CA SER A 12 1.26 -10.94 -0.95
C SER A 12 0.90 -12.43 -1.03
N LEU A 13 1.81 -13.33 -0.62
CA LEU A 13 1.56 -14.78 -0.58
C LEU A 13 0.61 -15.19 0.55
N LEU A 14 0.57 -14.41 1.64
CA LEU A 14 -0.33 -14.66 2.76
C LEU A 14 -1.76 -14.21 2.49
N PHE A 15 -1.98 -13.21 1.64
CA PHE A 15 -3.30 -12.62 1.41
C PHE A 15 -4.36 -13.65 0.99
N PRO A 16 -4.12 -14.57 0.04
CA PRO A 16 -5.10 -15.58 -0.36
C PRO A 16 -5.38 -16.65 0.72
N LEU A 17 -4.49 -16.79 1.71
CA LEU A 17 -4.61 -17.82 2.76
C LEU A 17 -5.51 -17.37 3.91
N LEU A 18 -5.82 -16.08 3.99
CA LEU A 18 -6.68 -15.52 5.02
C LEU A 18 -8.15 -15.68 4.64
N LYS A 19 -8.99 -15.94 5.65
CA LYS A 19 -10.44 -16.12 5.47
C LYS A 19 -11.25 -14.99 6.10
N HIS A 20 -10.74 -14.40 7.17
CA HIS A 20 -11.48 -13.39 7.93
C HIS A 20 -11.31 -12.01 7.27
N PRO A 21 -12.41 -11.27 7.00
CA PRO A 21 -12.33 -9.97 6.32
C PRO A 21 -11.48 -8.95 7.09
N LEU A 22 -11.54 -8.98 8.44
CA LEU A 22 -10.67 -8.17 9.30
C LEU A 22 -9.18 -8.45 9.04
N SER A 23 -8.75 -9.72 8.94
CA SER A 23 -7.34 -10.03 8.72
C SER A 23 -6.89 -9.71 7.31
N MET A 24 -7.78 -9.86 6.32
CA MET A 24 -7.52 -9.35 4.96
C MET A 24 -7.28 -7.83 4.98
N GLY A 25 -8.11 -7.08 5.71
CA GLY A 25 -7.95 -5.63 5.87
C GLY A 25 -6.63 -5.24 6.54
N ILE A 26 -6.28 -5.91 7.64
CA ILE A 26 -4.99 -5.69 8.33
C ILE A 26 -3.81 -6.01 7.41
N MET A 27 -3.89 -7.09 6.62
CA MET A 27 -2.82 -7.42 5.67
C MET A 27 -2.66 -6.39 4.57
N LEU A 28 -3.75 -5.83 4.04
CA LEU A 28 -3.67 -4.75 3.07
C LEU A 28 -3.02 -3.50 3.65
N ILE A 29 -3.38 -3.12 4.89
CA ILE A 29 -2.75 -1.98 5.57
C ILE A 29 -1.24 -2.24 5.71
N MET A 30 -0.83 -3.42 6.18
CA MET A 30 0.59 -3.77 6.30
C MET A 30 1.31 -3.74 4.95
N GLN A 31 0.67 -4.24 3.89
CA GLN A 31 1.24 -4.17 2.53
C GLN A 31 1.49 -2.72 2.11
N THR A 32 0.51 -1.83 2.29
CA THR A 32 0.63 -0.42 1.88
C THR A 32 1.75 0.32 2.60
N VAL A 33 1.99 0.01 3.89
CA VAL A 33 3.11 0.54 4.67
C VAL A 33 4.45 0.09 4.07
N VAL A 34 4.60 -1.19 3.71
CA VAL A 34 5.85 -1.66 3.09
C VAL A 34 6.04 -1.02 1.70
N ILE A 35 4.95 -0.70 0.97
CA ILE A 35 5.02 -0.13 -0.39
C ILE A 35 5.54 1.29 -0.29
N SER A 36 4.95 2.09 0.61
CA SER A 36 5.37 3.48 0.79
C SER A 36 6.84 3.55 1.19
N ILE A 37 7.31 2.67 2.09
CA ILE A 37 8.72 2.61 2.48
C ILE A 37 9.61 2.26 1.28
N LEU A 38 9.26 1.24 0.48
CA LEU A 38 10.03 0.86 -0.71
C LEU A 38 10.12 2.00 -1.73
N VAL A 39 9.00 2.66 -2.03
CA VAL A 39 8.96 3.79 -2.97
C VAL A 39 9.80 4.96 -2.47
N GLY A 40 9.75 5.24 -1.16
CA GLY A 40 10.59 6.27 -0.54
C GLY A 40 12.09 5.94 -0.54
N MET A 41 12.47 4.67 -0.54
CA MET A 41 13.87 4.26 -0.72
C MET A 41 14.34 4.36 -2.18
N MET A 42 13.45 4.13 -3.14
CA MET A 42 13.77 4.13 -4.58
C MET A 42 13.87 5.53 -5.16
N ILE A 43 12.95 6.40 -4.76
CA ILE A 43 12.91 7.78 -5.23
C ILE A 43 13.65 8.62 -4.19
N LYS A 44 14.52 9.54 -4.62
CA LYS A 44 15.23 10.50 -3.74
C LYS A 44 14.30 11.45 -2.95
N SER A 45 12.99 11.27 -3.07
CA SER A 45 11.92 12.17 -2.69
C SER A 45 10.82 11.38 -2.01
N PHE A 46 10.51 11.71 -0.75
CA PHE A 46 9.44 11.05 0.00
C PHE A 46 8.04 11.53 -0.36
N TRP A 47 7.87 12.60 -1.16
CA TRP A 47 6.56 13.20 -1.41
C TRP A 47 5.55 12.22 -2.03
N PHE A 48 5.97 11.44 -3.03
CA PHE A 48 5.15 10.38 -3.63
C PHE A 48 4.85 9.23 -2.65
N SER A 49 5.82 8.87 -1.80
CA SER A 49 5.64 7.84 -0.77
C SER A 49 4.56 8.27 0.25
N TYR A 50 4.56 9.54 0.67
CA TYR A 50 3.54 10.09 1.57
C TYR A 50 2.15 10.11 0.93
N ILE A 51 2.03 10.57 -0.31
CA ILE A 51 0.72 10.59 -1.01
C ILE A 51 0.16 9.18 -1.14
N LEU A 52 0.99 8.22 -1.54
CA LEU A 52 0.59 6.81 -1.63
C LEU A 52 0.10 6.31 -0.28
N PHE A 53 0.85 6.58 0.79
CA PHE A 53 0.47 6.15 2.15
C PHE A 53 -0.90 6.72 2.57
N ILE A 54 -1.14 8.01 2.39
CA ILE A 54 -2.38 8.66 2.82
C ILE A 54 -3.58 8.12 2.05
N ILE A 55 -3.50 8.04 0.73
CA ILE A 55 -4.63 7.63 -0.11
C ILE A 55 -5.00 6.16 0.15
N PHE A 56 -4.01 5.27 0.19
CA PHE A 56 -4.27 3.84 0.39
C PHE A 56 -4.72 3.52 1.81
N LEU A 57 -4.11 4.13 2.83
CA LEU A 57 -4.48 3.87 4.21
C LEU A 57 -5.85 4.48 4.54
N GLY A 58 -6.16 5.67 4.00
CA GLY A 58 -7.49 6.28 4.11
C GLY A 58 -8.59 5.40 3.51
N GLY A 59 -8.40 4.90 2.28
CA GLY A 59 -9.36 3.99 1.64
C GLY A 59 -9.51 2.65 2.37
N ALA A 60 -8.41 2.07 2.84
CA ALA A 60 -8.43 0.81 3.59
C ALA A 60 -9.17 0.92 4.93
N LEU A 61 -9.06 2.06 5.62
CA LEU A 61 -9.78 2.30 6.87
C LEU A 61 -11.31 2.40 6.66
N VAL A 62 -11.77 3.02 5.58
CA VAL A 62 -13.21 3.08 5.26
C VAL A 62 -13.76 1.68 5.02
N LEU A 63 -13.05 0.85 4.24
CA LEU A 63 -13.42 -0.55 4.02
C LEU A 63 -13.40 -1.37 5.32
N PHE A 64 -12.44 -1.10 6.21
CA PHE A 64 -12.35 -1.77 7.51
C PHE A 64 -13.56 -1.48 8.40
N ILE A 65 -14.01 -0.22 8.46
CA ILE A 65 -15.21 0.17 9.23
C ILE A 65 -16.45 -0.50 8.64
N TYR A 66 -16.59 -0.52 7.31
CA TYR A 66 -17.72 -1.19 6.65
C TYR A 66 -17.76 -2.69 6.96
N MET A 67 -16.62 -3.39 6.86
CA MET A 67 -16.55 -4.83 7.12
C MET A 67 -16.79 -5.19 8.58
N THR A 68 -16.29 -4.40 9.54
CA THR A 68 -16.56 -4.64 10.97
C THR A 68 -18.01 -4.34 11.36
N SER A 69 -18.69 -3.44 10.64
CA SER A 69 -20.11 -3.15 10.86
C SER A 69 -21.05 -4.24 10.32
N THR A 70 -20.59 -5.03 9.35
CA THR A 70 -21.40 -6.04 8.64
C THR A 70 -21.13 -7.48 9.09
N ALA A 71 -19.92 -7.80 9.56
CA ALA A 71 -19.56 -9.13 10.03
C ALA A 71 -19.67 -9.28 11.55
N SER A 72 -20.21 -10.41 12.02
CA SER A 72 -20.12 -10.81 13.42
C SER A 72 -18.65 -11.02 13.82
N ASN A 73 -18.25 -10.56 15.02
CA ASN A 73 -16.91 -10.76 15.60
C ASN A 73 -16.65 -12.25 15.91
N GLU A 74 -16.44 -13.07 14.87
CA GLU A 74 -16.02 -14.45 15.03
C GLU A 74 -14.60 -14.51 15.60
N LYS A 75 -14.35 -15.52 16.43
CA LYS A 75 -13.03 -15.70 17.06
C LYS A 75 -11.99 -15.98 15.98
N PHE A 76 -10.90 -15.24 16.04
CA PHE A 76 -9.79 -15.39 15.10
C PHE A 76 -9.09 -16.73 15.32
N ASN A 77 -9.10 -17.61 14.31
CA ASN A 77 -8.40 -18.89 14.37
C ASN A 77 -7.21 -18.87 13.41
N THR A 78 -6.00 -18.70 13.95
CA THR A 78 -4.76 -18.73 13.17
C THR A 78 -4.29 -20.16 12.96
N SER A 79 -3.91 -20.50 11.73
CA SER A 79 -3.29 -21.81 11.49
C SER A 79 -1.80 -21.77 11.85
N MET A 80 -1.33 -22.79 12.57
CA MET A 80 0.10 -22.96 12.85
C MET A 80 0.95 -23.05 11.57
N LYS A 81 0.35 -23.52 10.47
CA LYS A 81 1.00 -23.56 9.14
C LYS A 81 1.33 -22.17 8.61
N ILE A 82 0.41 -21.20 8.76
CA ILE A 82 0.66 -19.80 8.38
C ILE A 82 1.77 -19.20 9.24
N MET A 83 1.76 -19.49 10.54
CA MET A 83 2.81 -19.00 11.45
C MET A 83 4.20 -19.53 11.05
N LEU A 84 4.31 -20.83 10.76
CA LEU A 84 5.57 -21.44 10.31
C LEU A 84 6.04 -20.86 8.97
N PHE A 85 5.12 -20.59 8.04
CA PHE A 85 5.43 -19.93 6.76
C PHE A 85 5.97 -18.51 6.96
N ILE A 86 5.41 -17.75 7.90
CA ILE A 86 5.92 -16.40 8.22
C ILE A 86 7.34 -16.50 8.79
N ILE A 87 7.58 -17.42 9.73
CA ILE A 87 8.88 -17.59 10.37
C ILE A 87 9.95 -17.99 9.34
N SER A 88 9.65 -18.95 8.46
CA SER A 88 10.61 -19.39 7.43
C SER A 88 10.99 -18.24 6.51
N MET A 89 10.02 -17.43 6.10
CA MET A 89 10.28 -16.30 5.24
C MET A 89 11.09 -15.19 5.91
N VAL A 90 10.86 -14.91 7.20
CA VAL A 90 11.67 -13.95 7.95
C VAL A 90 13.13 -14.42 8.02
N ILE A 91 13.36 -15.70 8.29
CA ILE A 91 14.71 -16.29 8.34
C ILE A 91 15.39 -16.19 6.96
N THR A 92 14.67 -16.48 5.87
CA THR A 92 15.25 -16.32 4.52
C THR A 92 15.58 -14.85 4.23
N GLY A 93 14.77 -13.92 4.73
CA GLY A 93 14.99 -12.49 4.56
C GLY A 93 16.24 -11.99 5.27
N THR A 94 16.44 -12.39 6.53
CA THR A 94 17.63 -12.01 7.29
C THR A 94 18.89 -12.65 6.72
N ALA A 95 18.83 -13.92 6.33
CA ALA A 95 19.95 -14.62 5.69
C ALA A 95 20.38 -13.91 4.39
N MET A 96 19.41 -13.56 3.53
CA MET A 96 19.69 -12.85 2.29
C MET A 96 20.31 -11.47 2.53
N GLN A 97 19.83 -10.73 3.53
CA GLN A 97 20.39 -9.42 3.86
C GLN A 97 21.87 -9.52 4.29
N LEU A 98 22.21 -10.50 5.13
CA LEU A 98 23.58 -10.73 5.59
C LEU A 98 24.52 -11.07 4.43
N LEU A 99 24.06 -11.89 3.48
CA LEU A 99 24.83 -12.20 2.26
C LEU A 99 25.07 -10.95 1.42
N THR A 100 24.06 -10.09 1.26
CA THR A 100 24.23 -8.88 0.46
C THR A 100 25.14 -7.84 1.09
N ASP A 101 25.11 -7.65 2.41
CA ASP A 101 26.01 -6.66 3.04
C ASP A 101 27.48 -7.00 2.80
N SER A 102 27.83 -8.29 2.79
CA SER A 102 29.19 -8.75 2.46
C SER A 102 29.60 -8.43 1.02
N MET A 103 28.67 -8.49 0.08
CA MET A 103 28.92 -8.25 -1.36
C MET A 103 28.84 -6.77 -1.73
N MET A 104 27.95 -6.01 -1.09
CA MET A 104 27.64 -4.61 -1.39
C MET A 104 28.69 -3.65 -0.82
N ASN A 105 29.40 -4.02 0.25
CA ASN A 105 30.46 -3.18 0.82
C ASN A 105 31.61 -2.92 -0.19
N ASN A 106 31.80 -3.81 -1.18
CA ASN A 106 32.76 -3.62 -2.26
C ASN A 106 32.25 -2.73 -3.41
N SER A 107 30.92 -2.65 -3.65
CA SER A 107 30.34 -1.88 -4.76
C SER A 107 29.96 -0.44 -4.37
N ILE A 108 29.63 -0.19 -3.10
CA ILE A 108 29.27 1.16 -2.58
C ILE A 108 30.43 2.16 -2.68
N LYS A 109 31.68 1.69 -2.78
CA LYS A 109 32.84 2.56 -2.98
C LYS A 109 32.86 3.22 -4.36
N TYR A 110 32.19 2.63 -5.37
CA TYR A 110 32.16 3.13 -6.75
C TYR A 110 30.94 3.98 -7.10
N MET A 111 29.92 4.04 -6.23
CA MET A 111 28.69 4.83 -6.44
C MET A 111 28.62 6.05 -5.51
N LYS A 112 29.76 6.56 -5.02
CA LYS A 112 29.78 7.82 -4.27
C LYS A 112 29.53 9.00 -5.21
N LYS A 113 28.24 9.37 -5.25
CA LYS A 113 27.71 10.74 -5.28
C LYS A 113 28.18 11.61 -6.45
N THR A 114 27.41 11.57 -7.54
CA THR A 114 27.05 12.84 -8.18
C THR A 114 25.87 13.43 -7.41
N PRO A 115 25.97 14.67 -6.91
CA PRO A 115 24.85 15.35 -6.28
C PRO A 115 23.91 15.80 -7.40
N LEU A 116 23.12 14.89 -7.95
CA LEU A 116 22.00 15.22 -8.82
C LEU A 116 20.88 15.78 -7.93
N ILE A 117 21.09 17.05 -7.62
CA ILE A 117 20.19 18.20 -7.70
C ILE A 117 18.79 17.96 -7.11
N ALA A 118 18.52 18.69 -6.04
CA ALA A 118 17.27 18.72 -5.29
C ALA A 118 16.05 19.25 -6.08
N ASP A 119 16.20 19.67 -7.35
CA ASP A 119 15.12 20.25 -8.19
C ASP A 119 14.24 19.23 -8.92
N ASP A 120 14.56 17.93 -8.91
CA ASP A 120 13.74 16.93 -9.60
C ASP A 120 12.29 16.85 -9.04
N GLN A 121 12.06 17.21 -7.78
CA GLN A 121 10.73 17.17 -7.17
C GLN A 121 9.78 18.21 -7.77
N ILE A 122 10.23 19.46 -7.88
CA ILE A 122 9.41 20.54 -8.42
C ILE A 122 9.24 20.34 -9.94
N LEU A 123 10.28 19.85 -10.63
CA LEU A 123 10.20 19.54 -12.06
C LEU A 123 9.22 18.39 -12.37
N THR A 124 9.11 17.39 -11.51
CA THR A 124 8.17 16.28 -11.73
C THR A 124 6.72 16.69 -11.48
N LEU A 125 6.44 17.55 -10.50
CA LEU A 125 5.09 18.03 -10.22
C LEU A 125 4.59 19.04 -11.26
N THR A 126 5.45 19.95 -11.69
CA THR A 126 5.12 20.94 -12.73
C THR A 126 4.79 20.26 -14.06
N LYS A 127 5.42 19.10 -14.37
CA LYS A 127 5.07 18.29 -15.55
C LYS A 127 3.63 17.77 -15.55
N LEU A 128 2.93 17.67 -14.43
CA LEU A 128 1.52 17.23 -14.41
C LEU A 128 0.56 18.29 -14.96
N PHE A 129 0.92 19.57 -14.84
CA PHE A 129 0.09 20.68 -15.30
C PHE A 129 0.58 21.30 -16.62
N ASN A 130 1.52 20.65 -17.29
CA ASN A 130 1.99 21.09 -18.59
C ASN A 130 0.93 20.81 -19.68
N PHE A 131 0.98 21.58 -20.75
CA PHE A 131 0.01 21.49 -21.86
C PHE A 131 -0.13 20.07 -22.43
N GLN A 132 0.96 19.29 -22.49
CA GLN A 132 0.95 17.92 -22.99
C GLN A 132 0.25 16.91 -22.06
N SER A 133 0.28 17.14 -20.75
CA SER A 133 -0.37 16.28 -19.73
C SER A 133 -1.72 16.84 -19.28
N ALA A 134 -2.08 18.07 -19.67
CA ALA A 134 -3.32 18.73 -19.31
C ALA A 134 -4.58 17.94 -19.73
N LEU A 135 -4.54 17.24 -20.87
CA LEU A 135 -5.67 16.38 -21.27
C LEU A 135 -5.90 15.25 -20.26
N LEU A 136 -4.82 14.64 -19.77
CA LEU A 136 -4.90 13.55 -18.80
C LEU A 136 -5.41 14.05 -17.44
N THR A 137 -5.01 15.26 -17.00
CA THR A 137 -5.54 15.84 -15.76
C THR A 137 -7.01 16.20 -15.86
N ILE A 138 -7.46 16.77 -17.00
CA ILE A 138 -8.88 17.07 -17.24
C ILE A 138 -9.71 15.78 -17.20
N MET A 139 -9.23 14.69 -17.80
CA MET A 139 -9.92 13.40 -17.79
C MET A 139 -10.09 12.84 -16.36
N ILE A 140 -9.06 12.94 -15.50
CA ILE A 140 -9.15 12.48 -14.11
C ILE A 140 -10.16 13.32 -13.31
N VAL A 141 -10.18 14.63 -13.50
CA VAL A 141 -11.14 15.52 -12.82
C VAL A 141 -12.58 15.20 -13.23
N LEU A 142 -12.84 15.01 -14.53
CA LEU A 142 -14.16 14.62 -15.02
C LEU A 142 -14.58 13.24 -14.49
N TYR A 143 -13.65 12.27 -14.44
CA TYR A 143 -13.92 10.96 -13.86
C TYR A 143 -14.34 11.07 -12.39
N LEU A 144 -13.57 11.78 -11.57
CA LEU A 144 -13.91 11.97 -10.14
C LEU A 144 -15.27 12.67 -9.97
N LEU A 145 -15.57 13.68 -10.78
CA LEU A 145 -16.86 14.38 -10.76
C LEU A 145 -18.02 13.44 -11.08
N ILE A 146 -17.92 12.63 -12.13
CA ILE A 146 -18.95 11.66 -12.51
C ILE A 146 -19.13 10.62 -11.39
N THR A 147 -18.03 10.11 -10.79
CA THR A 147 -18.14 9.13 -9.69
C THR A 147 -18.88 9.70 -8.48
N MET A 148 -18.66 10.96 -8.13
CA MET A 148 -19.36 11.61 -7.01
C MET A 148 -20.87 11.72 -7.28
N ILE A 149 -21.24 12.15 -8.50
CA ILE A 149 -22.65 12.21 -8.92
C ILE A 149 -23.29 10.81 -8.87
N ALA A 150 -22.63 9.80 -9.45
CA ALA A 150 -23.13 8.43 -9.45
C ALA A 150 -23.32 7.86 -8.04
N ILE A 151 -22.33 8.04 -7.14
CA ILE A 151 -22.41 7.57 -5.76
C ILE A 151 -23.57 8.26 -5.02
N SER A 152 -23.78 9.57 -5.21
CA SER A 152 -24.91 10.27 -4.57
C SER A 152 -26.27 9.74 -5.01
N HIS A 153 -26.42 9.26 -6.25
CA HIS A 153 -27.63 8.60 -6.71
C HIS A 153 -27.81 7.20 -6.13
N ILE A 154 -26.73 6.44 -5.94
CA ILE A 154 -26.76 5.09 -5.35
C ILE A 154 -27.10 5.13 -3.86
N VAL A 155 -26.57 6.10 -3.10
CA VAL A 155 -26.77 6.20 -1.65
C VAL A 155 -28.21 6.60 -1.27
N ASN A 156 -28.98 7.22 -2.18
CA ASN A 156 -30.35 7.68 -1.91
C ASN A 156 -31.41 6.56 -1.78
N ILE A 157 -31.01 5.31 -1.56
CA ILE A 157 -31.92 4.21 -1.25
C ILE A 157 -32.32 4.33 0.23
N GLN A 158 -33.59 4.66 0.48
CA GLN A 158 -34.19 4.80 1.81
C GLN A 158 -34.52 3.46 2.47
N ASP A 159 -33.64 2.45 2.35
CA ASP A 159 -33.84 1.21 3.09
C ASP A 159 -33.34 1.40 4.52
N GLY A 160 -34.21 1.06 5.47
CA GLY A 160 -33.93 1.18 6.91
C GLY A 160 -32.64 0.44 7.32
N PRO A 161 -32.15 0.66 8.56
CA PRO A 161 -30.87 0.12 8.99
C PRO A 161 -30.78 -1.39 8.75
N MET A 162 -29.68 -1.83 8.10
CA MET A 162 -29.34 -3.22 7.76
C MET A 162 -29.13 -4.16 8.98
N ARG A 163 -29.62 -3.77 10.17
CA ARG A 163 -29.57 -4.58 11.38
C ARG A 163 -30.99 -4.95 11.77
N SER A 164 -31.32 -6.24 11.68
CA SER A 164 -32.52 -6.76 12.32
C SER A 164 -32.43 -6.44 13.82
N LYS A 165 -33.45 -5.77 14.35
CA LYS A 165 -33.61 -5.63 15.80
C LYS A 165 -33.86 -7.03 16.36
N ASN A 166 -32.94 -7.49 17.22
CA ASN A 166 -33.22 -8.58 18.15
C ASN A 166 -34.23 -8.10 19.19
#